data_AF-A0A357XV69-F1
#
_entry.id   AF-A0A357XV69-F1
#
_cell.length_a   1.000
_cell.length_b   1.000
_cell.length_c   1.000
_cell.angle_alpha   90.00
_cell.angle_beta   90.00
_cell.angle_gamma   90.00
#
_symmetry.space_group_name_H-M   'P 1'
#
loop_
_entity.id
_entity.type
_entity.pdbx_description
1 polymer ?
#
loop_
_entity_poly.entity_id
_entity_poly.type
_entity_poly.pdbx_seq_one_letter_code
_entity_poly.pdbx_strand_id
1 'polypeptide(L)'
;MNAPVTDVVKAILEDGVIDDAEVAQLRRRLYADGKIDKEEAEALFTINDAVKGKANSADWGKLFAEAICDYLLKDESSPGEIDDDEAAWLIEKLEGDGEIDANEKMLLISLKEKANKLSDDLLAKIKEWGV
;
A
#
# COMPACT_ATOMS: atom_id res chain seq x y z
N MET A 1 19.74 -10.99 7.97
CA MET A 1 18.39 -11.56 8.08
C MET A 1 17.55 -10.47 8.70
N ASN A 2 16.72 -9.80 7.90
CA ASN A 2 15.77 -8.83 8.42
C ASN A 2 14.71 -9.57 9.22
N ALA A 3 14.23 -8.95 10.30
CA ALA A 3 13.09 -9.49 11.01
C ALA A 3 11.86 -9.23 10.15
N PRO A 4 11.09 -10.27 9.77
CA PRO A 4 9.84 -10.10 9.04
C PRO A 4 8.95 -9.08 9.74
N VAL A 5 8.10 -8.36 8.99
CA VAL A 5 7.06 -7.51 9.58
C VAL A 5 5.97 -8.32 10.30
N THR A 6 6.00 -9.65 10.20
CA THR A 6 4.95 -10.59 10.66
C THR A 6 4.54 -10.44 12.12
N ASP A 7 5.47 -10.18 13.04
CA ASP A 7 5.13 -9.97 14.46
C ASP A 7 4.41 -8.63 14.68
N VAL A 8 4.81 -7.58 13.96
CA VAL A 8 4.14 -6.26 14.01
C VAL A 8 2.75 -6.37 13.39
N VAL A 9 2.63 -6.99 12.21
CA VAL A 9 1.34 -7.28 11.56
C VAL A 9 0.44 -8.04 12.53
N LYS A 10 0.94 -9.10 13.17
CA LYS A 10 0.14 -9.90 14.10
C LYS A 10 -0.37 -9.07 15.28
N ALA A 11 0.46 -8.20 15.86
CA ALA A 11 0.04 -7.35 16.97
C ALA A 11 -1.12 -6.42 16.57
N ILE A 12 -0.97 -5.73 15.43
CA ILE A 12 -1.99 -4.85 14.85
C ILE A 12 -3.30 -5.61 14.52
N LEU A 13 -3.19 -6.86 14.05
CA LEU A 13 -4.36 -7.69 13.79
C LEU A 13 -5.07 -8.16 15.06
N GLU A 14 -4.36 -8.27 16.19
CA GLU A 14 -4.92 -8.68 17.48
C GLU A 14 -5.63 -7.53 18.20
N ASP A 15 -5.14 -6.29 18.10
CA ASP A 15 -5.79 -5.11 18.71
C ASP A 15 -6.74 -4.37 17.76
N GLY A 16 -6.57 -4.54 16.44
CA GLY A 16 -7.41 -3.98 15.39
C GLY A 16 -7.24 -2.47 15.19
N VAL A 17 -6.13 -1.90 15.65
CA VAL A 17 -5.77 -0.48 15.45
C VAL A 17 -4.28 -0.38 15.15
N ILE A 18 -3.86 0.65 14.43
CA ILE A 18 -2.42 0.91 14.27
C ILE A 18 -2.04 2.25 14.90
N ASP A 19 -1.13 2.23 15.86
CA ASP A 19 -0.65 3.42 16.57
C ASP A 19 0.65 4.01 15.98
N ASP A 20 1.07 5.17 16.48
CA ASP A 20 2.27 5.86 15.98
C ASP A 20 3.56 5.04 16.19
N ALA A 21 3.64 4.24 17.26
CA ALA A 21 4.80 3.41 17.55
C ALA A 21 4.89 2.22 16.59
N GLU A 22 3.75 1.62 16.26
CA GLU A 22 3.63 0.55 15.28
C GLU A 22 3.92 1.05 13.87
N VAL A 23 3.41 2.22 13.47
CA VAL A 23 3.78 2.86 12.19
C VAL A 23 5.30 3.05 12.10
N ALA A 24 5.93 3.58 13.15
CA ALA A 24 7.37 3.79 13.18
C ALA A 24 8.16 2.47 13.11
N GLN A 25 7.70 1.44 13.83
CA GLN A 25 8.32 0.13 13.82
C GLN A 25 8.19 -0.55 12.45
N LEU A 26 7.00 -0.49 11.85
CA LEU A 26 6.71 -1.05 10.54
C LEU A 26 7.57 -0.39 9.47
N ARG A 27 7.61 0.95 9.42
CA ARG A 27 8.47 1.70 8.49
C ARG A 27 9.93 1.29 8.59
N ARG A 28 10.46 1.16 9.81
CA ARG A 28 11.86 0.75 10.00
C ARG A 28 12.14 -0.64 9.45
N ARG A 29 11.18 -1.57 9.56
CA ARG A 29 11.36 -2.96 9.15
C ARG A 29 11.17 -3.15 7.64
N LEU A 30 10.11 -2.55 7.09
CA LEU A 30 9.83 -2.54 5.64
C LEU A 30 11.04 -2.05 4.84
N TYR A 31 11.65 -0.94 5.25
CA TYR A 31 12.78 -0.36 4.52
C TYR A 31 14.16 -0.90 4.94
N ALA A 32 14.23 -1.99 5.69
CA ALA A 32 15.50 -2.47 6.26
C ALA A 32 16.46 -3.05 5.22
N ASP A 33 15.96 -3.65 4.13
CA ASP A 33 16.78 -4.08 2.97
C ASP A 33 16.74 -3.10 1.80
N GLY A 34 16.03 -1.98 1.95
CA GLY A 34 15.99 -0.90 0.98
C GLY A 34 15.01 -1.10 -0.17
N LYS A 35 14.17 -2.14 -0.15
CA LYS A 35 13.08 -2.34 -1.10
C LYS A 35 11.83 -2.84 -0.38
N ILE A 36 10.69 -2.74 -1.04
CA ILE A 36 9.46 -3.37 -0.58
C ILE A 36 9.24 -4.58 -1.49
N ASP A 37 9.01 -5.76 -0.92
CA ASP A 37 8.65 -6.95 -1.70
C ASP A 37 7.13 -7.18 -1.75
N LYS A 38 6.72 -8.19 -2.53
CA LYS A 38 5.30 -8.48 -2.73
C LYS A 38 4.64 -8.91 -1.43
N GLU A 39 5.32 -9.74 -0.64
CA GLU A 39 4.83 -10.22 0.64
C GLU A 39 4.59 -9.06 1.64
N GLU A 40 5.48 -8.07 1.66
CA GLU A 40 5.33 -6.85 2.46
C GLU A 40 4.19 -5.96 1.95
N ALA A 41 4.07 -5.79 0.64
CA ALA A 41 2.96 -5.05 0.03
C ALA A 41 1.60 -5.70 0.35
N GLU A 42 1.52 -7.03 0.29
CA GLU A 42 0.33 -7.78 0.66
C GLU A 42 0.01 -7.69 2.17
N ALA A 43 1.03 -7.67 3.02
CA ALA A 43 0.85 -7.44 4.45
C ALA A 43 0.31 -6.04 4.75
N LEU A 44 0.72 -5.02 3.99
CA LEU A 44 0.21 -3.65 4.13
C LEU A 44 -1.28 -3.55 3.78
N PHE A 45 -1.72 -4.19 2.69
CA PHE A 45 -3.16 -4.29 2.37
C PHE A 45 -3.93 -5.03 3.46
N THR A 46 -3.37 -6.15 3.96
CA THR A 46 -3.98 -6.91 5.06
C THR A 46 -4.18 -6.05 6.31
N ILE A 47 -3.18 -5.23 6.66
CA ILE A 47 -3.32 -4.28 7.77
C ILE A 47 -4.40 -3.25 7.45
N ASN A 48 -4.36 -2.63 6.26
CA ASN A 48 -5.29 -1.56 5.88
C ASN A 48 -6.75 -2.00 6.05
N ASP A 49 -7.08 -3.19 5.56
CA ASP A 49 -8.42 -3.77 5.66
C ASP A 49 -8.81 -4.03 7.12
N ALA A 50 -7.89 -4.59 7.91
CA ALA A 50 -8.13 -4.93 9.31
C ALA A 50 -8.38 -3.70 10.20
N VAL A 51 -7.72 -2.59 9.90
CA VAL A 51 -7.81 -1.33 10.67
C VAL A 51 -8.77 -0.32 10.04
N LYS A 52 -9.52 -0.68 9.00
CA LYS A 52 -10.44 0.22 8.28
C LYS A 52 -11.47 0.86 9.22
N GLY A 53 -11.62 2.18 9.11
CA GLY A 53 -12.57 2.97 9.91
C GLY A 53 -12.25 3.10 11.41
N LYS A 54 -11.03 2.75 11.82
CA LYS A 54 -10.58 2.83 13.22
C LYS A 54 -9.82 4.12 13.52
N ALA A 55 -9.56 4.37 14.80
CA ALA A 55 -8.80 5.53 15.28
C ALA A 55 -7.28 5.29 15.11
N ASN A 56 -6.85 5.08 13.87
CA ASN A 56 -5.46 4.82 13.52
C ASN A 56 -4.61 6.08 13.62
N SER A 57 -3.30 5.87 13.70
CA SER A 57 -2.29 6.92 13.51
C SER A 57 -2.58 7.72 12.24
N ALA A 58 -2.42 9.05 12.34
CA ALA A 58 -2.52 9.96 11.20
C ALA A 58 -1.41 9.74 10.15
N ASP A 59 -0.34 9.03 10.51
CA ASP A 59 0.77 8.71 9.60
C ASP A 59 0.61 7.35 8.92
N TRP A 60 -0.37 6.52 9.34
CA TRP A 60 -0.61 5.21 8.74
C TRP A 60 -0.88 5.29 7.23
N GLY A 61 -1.86 6.11 6.82
CA GLY A 61 -2.21 6.25 5.41
C GLY A 61 -1.06 6.75 4.55
N LYS A 62 -0.17 7.57 5.12
CA LYS A 62 1.04 8.05 4.42
C LYS A 62 2.04 6.94 4.23
N LEU A 63 2.33 6.15 5.27
CA LEU A 63 3.23 5.00 5.18
C LEU A 63 2.70 3.97 4.19
N PHE A 64 1.41 3.64 4.26
CA PHE A 64 0.75 2.73 3.34
C PHE A 64 0.93 3.19 1.88
N ALA A 65 0.54 4.43 1.57
CA ALA A 65 0.68 4.96 0.22
C ALA A 65 2.14 5.05 -0.25
N GLU A 66 3.06 5.49 0.62
CA GLU A 66 4.50 5.58 0.32
C GLU A 66 5.09 4.20 -0.03
N ALA A 67 4.82 3.19 0.79
CA ALA A 67 5.38 1.85 0.62
C ALA A 67 4.81 1.12 -0.60
N ILE A 68 3.50 1.24 -0.87
CA ILE A 68 2.91 0.63 -2.07
C ILE A 68 3.36 1.36 -3.35
N CYS A 69 3.49 2.69 -3.32
CA CYS A 69 4.14 3.41 -4.43
C CYS A 69 5.57 2.94 -4.66
N ASP A 70 6.34 2.72 -3.60
CA ASP A 70 7.71 2.25 -3.72
C ASP A 70 7.80 0.82 -4.26
N TYR A 71 6.88 -0.06 -3.86
CA TYR A 71 6.77 -1.40 -4.41
C TYR A 71 6.52 -1.38 -5.92
N LEU A 72 5.55 -0.58 -6.37
CA LEU A 72 5.12 -0.54 -7.77
C LEU A 72 6.04 0.29 -8.68
N LEU A 73 6.67 1.36 -8.18
CA LEU A 73 7.42 2.28 -9.02
C LEU A 73 8.94 2.06 -8.98
N LYS A 74 9.44 1.18 -8.09
CA LYS A 74 10.88 0.85 -7.98
C LYS A 74 11.15 -0.60 -8.37
N ASP A 75 10.30 -1.18 -9.21
CA ASP A 75 10.52 -2.48 -9.81
C ASP A 75 11.69 -2.42 -10.82
N GLU A 76 12.17 -3.59 -11.29
CA GLU A 76 13.32 -3.67 -12.20
C GLU A 76 12.91 -3.65 -13.69
N SER A 77 11.64 -3.93 -14.01
CA SER A 77 11.15 -4.14 -15.37
C SER A 77 10.68 -2.84 -16.02
N SER A 78 9.95 -2.01 -15.26
CA SER A 78 9.34 -0.75 -15.70
C SER A 78 9.44 0.37 -14.64
N PRO A 79 10.66 0.74 -14.17
CA PRO A 79 10.80 1.70 -13.08
C PRO A 79 10.08 3.04 -13.36
N GLY A 80 9.22 3.44 -12.41
CA GLY A 80 8.45 4.67 -12.48
C GLY A 80 7.22 4.62 -13.39
N GLU A 81 6.90 3.47 -13.96
CA GLU A 81 5.64 3.22 -14.67
C GLU A 81 4.83 2.16 -13.93
N ILE A 82 3.52 2.14 -14.12
CA ILE A 82 2.68 0.99 -13.73
C ILE A 82 2.26 0.29 -15.01
N ASP A 83 2.77 -0.92 -15.20
CA ASP A 83 2.42 -1.76 -16.34
C ASP A 83 1.08 -2.49 -16.15
N ASP A 84 0.70 -3.32 -17.13
CA ASP A 84 -0.59 -4.01 -17.11
C ASP A 84 -0.67 -5.09 -16.00
N ASP A 85 0.44 -5.75 -15.69
CA ASP A 85 0.50 -6.81 -14.66
C ASP A 85 0.43 -6.19 -13.25
N GLU A 86 1.17 -5.11 -13.02
CA GLU A 86 1.15 -4.33 -11.79
C GLU A 86 -0.21 -3.68 -11.56
N ALA A 87 -0.81 -3.13 -12.62
CA ALA A 87 -2.16 -2.58 -12.57
C ALA A 87 -3.20 -3.64 -12.24
N ALA A 88 -3.14 -4.81 -12.86
CA ALA A 88 -4.07 -5.90 -12.58
C ALA A 88 -3.98 -6.33 -11.10
N TRP A 89 -2.76 -6.46 -10.57
CA TRP A 89 -2.56 -6.78 -9.15
C TRP A 89 -3.12 -5.68 -8.24
N LEU A 90 -2.82 -4.40 -8.52
CA LEU A 90 -3.30 -3.29 -7.70
C LEU A 90 -4.82 -3.18 -7.73
N ILE A 91 -5.44 -3.34 -8.90
CA ILE A 91 -6.90 -3.33 -9.05
C ILE A 91 -7.53 -4.46 -8.25
N GLU A 92 -6.97 -5.68 -8.31
CA GLU A 92 -7.47 -6.82 -7.51
C GLU A 92 -7.45 -6.50 -6.01
N LYS A 93 -6.37 -5.88 -5.51
CA LYS A 93 -6.28 -5.50 -4.09
C LYS A 93 -7.31 -4.44 -3.72
N LEU A 94 -7.45 -3.41 -4.54
CA LEU A 94 -8.37 -2.29 -4.31
C LEU A 94 -9.86 -2.65 -4.47
N GLU A 95 -10.20 -3.64 -5.29
CA GLU A 95 -11.59 -4.12 -5.42
C GLU A 95 -11.98 -5.12 -4.34
N GLY A 96 -11.01 -5.69 -3.62
CA GLY A 96 -11.20 -6.83 -2.73
C GLY A 96 -12.23 -6.60 -1.62
N ASP A 97 -12.29 -5.39 -1.06
CA ASP A 97 -13.20 -5.04 0.03
C ASP A 97 -14.49 -4.32 -0.43
N GLY A 98 -14.58 -4.04 -1.74
CA GLY A 98 -15.72 -3.41 -2.41
C GLY A 98 -15.85 -1.89 -2.24
N GLU A 99 -14.95 -1.20 -1.55
CA GLU A 99 -14.99 0.25 -1.40
C GLU A 99 -13.60 0.88 -1.27
N ILE A 100 -13.26 1.76 -2.24
CA ILE A 100 -12.06 2.60 -2.18
C ILE A 100 -12.10 3.56 -0.98
N ASP A 101 -11.29 3.27 0.03
CA ASP A 101 -11.20 4.00 1.28
C ASP A 101 -10.29 5.25 1.19
N ALA A 102 -10.08 5.92 2.33
CA ALA A 102 -9.27 7.14 2.38
C ALA A 102 -7.76 6.90 2.11
N ASN A 103 -7.22 5.77 2.58
CA ASN A 103 -5.81 5.40 2.38
C ASN A 103 -5.57 4.94 0.94
N GLU A 104 -6.51 4.20 0.37
CA GLU A 104 -6.49 3.76 -1.02
C GLU A 104 -6.64 4.94 -1.99
N LYS A 105 -7.51 5.91 -1.69
CA LYS A 105 -7.57 7.19 -2.43
C LYS A 105 -6.23 7.92 -2.37
N MET A 106 -5.61 7.97 -1.19
CA MET A 106 -4.30 8.60 -1.02
C MET A 106 -3.22 7.90 -1.85
N LEU A 107 -3.24 6.55 -1.91
CA LEU A 107 -2.38 5.76 -2.77
C LEU A 107 -2.60 6.09 -4.25
N LEU A 108 -3.83 6.08 -4.73
CA LEU A 108 -4.15 6.38 -6.14
C LEU A 108 -3.72 7.80 -6.55
N ILE A 109 -3.94 8.79 -5.67
CA ILE A 109 -3.46 10.16 -5.89
C ILE A 109 -1.93 10.19 -5.93
N SER A 110 -1.26 9.52 -4.99
CA SER A 110 0.20 9.45 -4.93
C SER A 110 0.79 8.82 -6.20
N LEU A 111 0.14 7.78 -6.73
CA LEU A 111 0.55 7.14 -7.99
C LEU A 111 0.35 8.07 -9.18
N LYS A 112 -0.77 8.80 -9.27
CA LYS A 112 -1.00 9.81 -10.32
C LYS A 112 0.05 10.93 -10.31
N GLU A 113 0.59 11.27 -9.14
CA GLU A 113 1.60 12.33 -9.00
C GLU A 113 3.04 11.83 -9.26
N LYS A 114 3.35 10.59 -8.87
CA LYS A 114 4.72 10.04 -8.90
C LYS A 114 5.04 9.20 -10.13
N ALA A 115 4.04 8.52 -10.71
CA ALA A 115 4.26 7.66 -11.86
C ALA A 115 4.42 8.50 -13.13
N ASN A 116 5.41 8.12 -13.96
CA ASN A 116 5.60 8.70 -15.29
C ASN A 116 4.49 8.23 -16.25
N LYS A 117 3.98 7.02 -16.02
CA LYS A 117 2.94 6.39 -16.82
C LYS A 117 2.12 5.43 -15.95
N LEU A 118 0.82 5.38 -16.22
CA LEU A 118 -0.12 4.42 -15.64
C LEU A 118 -0.74 3.63 -16.80
N SER A 119 -1.05 2.35 -16.58
CA SER A 119 -1.78 1.55 -17.56
C SER A 119 -3.16 2.12 -17.86
N ASP A 120 -3.67 1.85 -19.06
CA ASP A 120 -4.99 2.33 -19.49
C ASP A 120 -6.11 1.73 -18.63
N ASP A 121 -5.95 0.48 -18.18
CA ASP A 121 -6.89 -0.22 -17.31
C ASP A 121 -6.99 0.43 -15.93
N LEU A 122 -5.85 0.78 -15.31
CA LEU A 122 -5.83 1.49 -14.04
C LEU A 122 -6.43 2.89 -14.17
N LEU A 123 -6.13 3.61 -15.27
CA LEU A 123 -6.74 4.91 -15.55
C LEU A 123 -8.26 4.83 -15.73
N ALA A 124 -8.77 3.76 -16.32
CA ALA A 124 -10.20 3.52 -16.44
C ALA A 124 -10.84 3.29 -15.06
N LYS A 125 -10.21 2.47 -14.21
CA LYS A 125 -10.68 2.19 -12.84
C LYS A 125 -10.65 3.41 -11.93
N ILE A 126 -9.59 4.21 -11.98
CA ILE A 126 -9.51 5.48 -11.24
C ILE A 126 -10.70 6.40 -11.57
N LYS A 127 -11.08 6.49 -12.85
CA LYS A 127 -12.27 7.27 -13.27
C LYS A 127 -13.58 6.65 -12.76
N GLU A 128 -13.68 5.32 -12.76
CA GLU A 128 -14.84 4.59 -12.23
C GLU A 128 -15.03 4.84 -10.72
N TRP A 129 -13.94 4.84 -9.95
CA TRP A 129 -13.93 5.09 -8.51
C TRP A 129 -14.05 6.57 -8.12
N GLY A 130 -14.01 7.49 -9.09
CA GLY A 130 -14.19 8.92 -8.87
C GLY A 130 -12.99 9.60 -8.17
N VAL A 131 -11.77 9.16 -8.47
CA VAL A 131 -10.49 9.69 -7.94
C VAL A 131 -9.72 10.49 -8.99
#